data_AF-A0A660YRC1-F1
#
_entry.id   AF-A0A660YRC1-F1
#
_cell.length_a   1.000
_cell.length_b   1.000
_cell.length_c   1.000
_cell.angle_alpha   90.00
_cell.angle_beta   90.00
_cell.angle_gamma   90.00
#
_symmetry.space_group_name_H-M   'P 1'
#
loop_
_entity.id
_entity.type
_entity.pdbx_description
1 polymer ?
#
loop_
_entity_poly.entity_id
_entity_poly.type
_entity_poly.pdbx_seq_one_letter_code
_entity_poly.pdbx_strand_id
1 'polypeptide(L)'
;MKWFRRKQSIRHPQEAPQPEVESLPEAIIVTDVLDLHGFFPEQVPEMIDEFISNALHLKLKRLRIIHGKGKSKLKWIVHRKLSENPYVRWFGDAPPWLGGWGATVVELD
;
A
#
# COMPACT_ATOMS: atom_id res chain seq x y z
N MET A 1 14.98 -76.77 0.17
CA MET A 1 15.07 -75.56 -0.68
C MET A 1 14.15 -74.49 -0.11
N LYS A 2 14.70 -73.50 0.60
CA LYS A 2 13.92 -72.46 1.32
C LYS A 2 13.75 -71.25 0.40
N TRP A 3 12.53 -70.99 -0.05
CA TRP A 3 12.17 -69.78 -0.78
C TRP A 3 12.05 -68.60 0.20
N PHE A 4 12.89 -67.59 0.02
CA PHE A 4 12.91 -66.35 0.81
C PHE A 4 11.69 -65.49 0.47
N ARG A 5 10.86 -65.16 1.47
CA ARG A 5 9.75 -64.21 1.35
C ARG A 5 10.26 -62.81 1.73
N ARG A 6 10.50 -61.94 0.75
CA ARG A 6 10.83 -60.52 0.99
C ARG A 6 9.64 -59.86 1.70
N LYS A 7 9.84 -59.40 2.94
CA LYS A 7 8.91 -58.45 3.58
C LYS A 7 9.16 -57.08 2.94
N GLN A 8 8.20 -56.58 2.19
CA GLN A 8 8.22 -55.19 1.73
C GLN A 8 8.11 -54.30 2.98
N SER A 9 9.17 -53.55 3.28
CA SER A 9 9.15 -52.49 4.28
C SER A 9 8.31 -51.35 3.70
N ILE A 10 7.07 -51.22 4.17
CA ILE A 10 6.24 -50.04 3.91
C ILE A 10 6.95 -48.86 4.57
N ARG A 11 7.68 -48.06 3.78
CA ARG A 11 8.19 -46.78 4.25
C ARG A 11 6.96 -45.90 4.47
N HIS A 12 6.70 -45.53 5.71
CA HIS A 12 5.76 -44.44 5.99
C HIS A 12 6.27 -43.20 5.25
N PRO A 13 5.45 -42.54 4.43
CA PRO A 13 5.83 -41.26 3.87
C PRO A 13 6.18 -40.33 5.03
N GLN A 14 7.40 -39.77 5.03
CA GLN A 14 7.67 -38.64 5.92
C GLN A 14 6.76 -37.52 5.46
N GLU A 15 5.88 -37.08 6.34
CA GLU A 15 5.00 -35.95 6.12
C GLU A 15 5.86 -34.75 5.71
N ALA A 16 5.63 -34.24 4.50
CA ALA A 16 6.37 -33.08 4.01
C ALA A 16 6.20 -31.94 5.02
N PRO A 17 7.24 -31.14 5.31
CA PRO A 17 7.08 -29.98 6.17
C PRO A 17 5.96 -29.12 5.59
N GLN A 18 4.88 -28.97 6.36
CA GLN A 18 3.77 -28.10 5.96
C GLN A 18 4.34 -26.69 5.83
N PRO A 19 4.01 -25.94 4.77
CA PRO A 19 4.50 -24.57 4.63
C PRO A 19 4.10 -23.80 5.88
N GLU A 20 5.08 -23.19 6.55
CA GLU A 20 4.82 -22.21 7.61
C GLU A 20 3.93 -21.13 7.00
N VAL A 21 2.67 -21.13 7.40
CA VAL A 21 1.71 -20.11 6.97
C VAL A 21 2.20 -18.82 7.61
N GLU A 22 2.77 -17.93 6.81
CA GLU A 22 3.21 -16.62 7.25
C GLU A 22 2.00 -15.91 7.89
N SER A 23 2.02 -15.77 9.21
CA SER A 23 0.89 -15.24 9.97
C SER A 23 0.72 -13.77 9.65
N LEU A 24 -0.52 -13.33 9.38
CA LEU A 24 -0.84 -11.92 9.23
C LEU A 24 -0.39 -11.12 10.48
N PRO A 25 -0.01 -9.85 10.32
CA PRO A 25 0.41 -9.03 11.44
C PRO A 25 -0.73 -8.86 12.45
N GLU A 26 -0.36 -8.82 13.73
CA GLU A 26 -1.32 -8.65 14.85
C GLU A 26 -2.09 -7.33 14.77
N ALA A 27 -1.51 -6.31 14.13
CA ALA A 27 -2.18 -5.04 13.83
C ALA A 27 -1.62 -4.38 12.56
N ILE A 28 -2.46 -3.59 11.89
CA ILE A 28 -2.08 -2.72 10.77
C ILE A 28 -2.12 -1.28 11.25
N ILE A 29 -1.02 -0.55 11.11
CA ILE A 29 -0.98 0.88 11.43
C ILE A 29 -1.61 1.65 10.28
N VAL A 30 -2.72 2.32 10.56
CA VAL A 30 -3.39 3.24 9.63
C VAL A 30 -2.75 4.61 9.77
N THR A 31 -2.42 5.24 8.64
CA THR A 31 -1.88 6.61 8.62
C THR A 31 -2.68 7.50 7.67
N ASP A 32 -2.56 8.81 7.85
CA ASP A 32 -3.09 9.85 6.98
C ASP A 32 -2.07 10.31 5.92
N VAL A 33 -1.00 9.51 5.69
CA VAL A 33 0.11 9.85 4.81
C VAL A 33 0.27 8.82 3.69
N LEU A 34 0.33 9.29 2.45
CA LEU A 34 0.72 8.50 1.28
C LEU A 34 2.08 8.99 0.77
N ASP A 35 3.10 8.15 0.77
CA ASP A 35 4.41 8.46 0.19
C ASP A 35 4.56 7.83 -1.21
N LEU A 36 4.85 8.67 -2.20
CA LEU A 36 4.93 8.32 -3.62
C LEU A 36 6.36 8.35 -4.18
N HIS A 37 7.41 8.58 -3.37
CA HIS A 37 8.80 8.77 -3.86
C HIS A 37 9.33 7.59 -4.70
N GLY A 38 8.86 6.37 -4.43
CA GLY A 38 9.33 5.14 -5.08
C GLY A 38 8.47 4.64 -6.23
N PHE A 39 7.37 5.32 -6.57
CA PHE A 39 6.38 4.79 -7.48
C PHE A 39 6.52 5.33 -8.90
N PHE A 40 6.18 4.48 -9.86
CA PHE A 40 6.10 4.90 -11.26
C PHE A 40 4.88 5.82 -11.45
N PRO A 41 4.99 6.89 -12.26
CA PRO A 41 3.90 7.82 -12.50
C PRO A 41 2.58 7.17 -12.92
N GLU A 42 2.64 6.05 -13.61
CA GLU A 42 1.50 5.31 -14.13
C GLU A 42 0.71 4.59 -13.02
N GLN A 43 1.34 4.31 -11.87
CA GLN A 43 0.71 3.68 -10.69
C GLN A 43 0.04 4.72 -9.78
N VAL A 44 0.49 5.97 -9.81
CA VAL A 44 0.06 7.05 -8.91
C VAL A 44 -1.45 7.30 -8.92
N PRO A 45 -2.14 7.34 -10.08
CA PRO A 45 -3.58 7.56 -10.10
C PRO A 45 -4.38 6.57 -9.26
N GLU A 46 -4.10 5.27 -9.40
CA GLU A 46 -4.79 4.20 -8.69
C GLU A 46 -4.51 4.26 -7.19
N MET A 47 -3.25 4.51 -6.79
CA MET A 47 -2.90 4.66 -5.37
C MET A 47 -3.61 5.83 -4.71
N ILE A 48 -3.79 6.96 -5.40
CA ILE A 48 -4.52 8.12 -4.87
C ILE A 48 -6.00 7.77 -4.67
N ASP A 49 -6.61 7.10 -5.65
CA ASP A 49 -8.03 6.72 -5.57
C ASP A 49 -8.29 5.76 -4.40
N GLU A 50 -7.47 4.71 -4.27
CA GLU A 50 -7.53 3.77 -3.16
C GLU A 50 -7.26 4.44 -1.81
N PHE A 51 -6.28 5.33 -1.75
CA PHE A 51 -5.94 6.05 -0.52
C PHE A 51 -7.08 6.96 -0.05
N ILE A 52 -7.71 7.72 -0.96
CA ILE A 52 -8.87 8.58 -0.62
C ILE A 52 -10.07 7.71 -0.21
N SER A 53 -10.33 6.62 -0.93
CA SER A 53 -11.39 5.66 -0.59
C SER A 53 -11.21 5.14 0.85
N ASN A 54 -10.01 4.66 1.19
CA ASN A 54 -9.70 4.19 2.53
C ASN A 54 -9.84 5.29 3.58
N ALA A 55 -9.34 6.50 3.30
CA ALA A 55 -9.48 7.64 4.18
C ALA A 55 -10.95 7.99 4.48
N LEU A 56 -11.83 7.93 3.47
CA LEU A 56 -13.27 8.17 3.64
C LEU A 56 -13.92 7.09 4.51
N HIS A 57 -13.61 5.81 4.28
CA HIS A 57 -14.10 4.71 5.13
C HIS A 57 -13.68 4.88 6.59
N LEU A 58 -12.47 5.37 6.82
CA LEU A 58 -11.89 5.63 8.13
C LEU A 58 -12.29 6.99 8.71
N LYS A 59 -13.10 7.78 7.97
CA LYS A 59 -13.56 9.12 8.35
C LYS A 59 -12.43 10.10 8.66
N LEU A 60 -11.29 9.96 7.99
CA LEU A 60 -10.19 10.92 8.05
C LEU A 60 -10.59 12.21 7.34
N LYS A 61 -10.24 13.37 7.94
CA LYS A 61 -10.60 14.69 7.39
C LYS A 61 -9.44 15.41 6.70
N ARG A 62 -8.21 15.04 7.04
CA ARG A 62 -7.00 15.64 6.51
C ARG A 62 -6.03 14.53 6.14
N LEU A 63 -5.40 14.68 4.99
CA LEU A 63 -4.39 13.76 4.47
C LEU A 63 -3.16 14.54 4.03
N ARG A 64 -2.06 13.80 3.86
CA ARG A 64 -0.83 14.31 3.25
C ARG A 64 -0.28 13.34 2.22
N ILE A 65 -0.06 13.82 1.00
CA ILE A 65 0.51 13.04 -0.09
C ILE A 65 1.91 13.58 -0.38
N ILE A 66 2.93 12.77 -0.09
CA ILE A 66 4.33 13.11 -0.31
C ILE A 66 4.70 12.60 -1.70
N HIS A 67 4.99 13.50 -2.63
CA HIS A 67 5.32 13.15 -4.02
C HIS A 67 6.73 13.55 -4.44
N GLY A 68 7.49 14.11 -3.48
CA GLY A 68 8.83 14.62 -3.69
C GLY A 68 8.86 15.90 -4.52
N LYS A 69 10.05 16.50 -4.57
CA LYS A 69 10.31 17.77 -5.25
C LYS A 69 10.53 17.54 -6.75
N GLY A 70 11.53 16.75 -7.12
CA GLY A 70 11.77 16.29 -8.50
C GLY A 70 11.54 17.36 -9.59
N LYS A 71 10.99 16.93 -10.73
CA LYS A 71 10.51 17.82 -11.81
C LYS A 71 8.99 18.10 -11.72
N SER A 72 8.40 17.95 -10.54
CA SER A 72 6.94 18.09 -10.32
C SER A 72 6.03 17.16 -11.14
N LYS A 73 6.54 16.08 -11.77
CA LYS A 73 5.70 15.13 -12.53
C LYS A 73 4.66 14.46 -11.62
N LEU A 74 5.08 13.93 -10.48
CA LEU A 74 4.15 13.30 -9.53
C LEU A 74 3.20 14.34 -8.89
N LYS A 75 3.69 15.53 -8.56
CA LYS A 75 2.84 16.66 -8.12
C LYS A 75 1.72 16.96 -9.10
N TRP A 76 2.02 17.03 -10.40
CA TRP A 76 1.01 17.29 -11.42
C TRP A 76 -0.06 16.21 -11.46
N ILE A 77 0.33 14.93 -11.38
CA ILE A 77 -0.62 13.80 -11.34
C ILE A 77 -1.48 13.88 -10.08
N VAL A 78 -0.87 14.13 -8.93
CA VAL A 78 -1.57 14.29 -7.64
C VAL A 78 -2.61 15.40 -7.72
N HIS A 79 -2.20 16.60 -8.12
CA HIS A 79 -3.09 17.76 -8.20
C HIS A 79 -4.24 17.53 -9.20
N ARG A 80 -3.97 16.89 -10.35
CA ARG A 80 -5.01 16.53 -11.31
C ARG A 80 -6.04 15.59 -10.70
N LYS A 81 -5.59 14.48 -10.09
CA LYS A 81 -6.47 13.49 -9.47
C LYS A 81 -7.29 14.07 -8.32
N LEU A 82 -6.68 14.92 -7.49
CA LEU A 82 -7.39 15.62 -6.42
C LEU A 82 -8.44 16.59 -6.95
N SER A 83 -8.15 17.31 -8.04
CA SER A 83 -9.11 18.24 -8.65
C SER A 83 -10.33 17.56 -9.30
N GLU A 84 -10.18 16.29 -9.68
CA GLU A 84 -11.25 15.48 -10.29
C GLU A 84 -12.08 14.72 -9.24
N ASN A 85 -11.64 14.68 -7.97
CA ASN A 85 -12.28 13.88 -6.93
C ASN A 85 -13.37 14.68 -6.17
N PRO A 86 -14.64 14.23 -6.17
CA PRO A 86 -15.75 15.00 -5.58
C PRO A 86 -15.74 15.06 -4.05
N TYR A 87 -14.94 14.24 -3.37
CA TYR A 87 -14.84 14.24 -1.90
C TYR A 87 -13.70 15.11 -1.37
N VAL A 88 -12.90 15.70 -2.26
CA VAL A 88 -11.82 16.62 -1.91
C VAL A 88 -12.38 18.03 -1.82
N ARG A 89 -12.41 18.57 -0.60
CA ARG A 89 -12.85 19.95 -0.32
C ARG A 89 -11.78 20.97 -0.72
N TRP A 90 -10.53 20.67 -0.40
CA TRP A 90 -9.39 21.55 -0.64
C TRP A 90 -8.09 20.77 -0.74
N PHE A 91 -7.14 21.27 -1.53
CA PHE A 91 -5.76 20.78 -1.51
C PHE A 91 -4.76 21.88 -1.86
N GLY A 92 -3.52 21.72 -1.41
CA GLY A 92 -2.43 22.64 -1.71
C GLY A 92 -1.09 22.16 -1.20
N ASP A 93 -0.04 22.91 -1.51
CA ASP A 93 1.30 22.60 -1.04
C ASP A 93 1.34 22.54 0.50
N ALA A 94 2.06 21.56 1.02
CA ALA A 94 2.27 21.44 2.45
C ALA A 94 3.07 22.64 2.99
N PRO A 95 2.92 22.99 4.27
CA PRO A 95 3.81 23.97 4.90
C PRO A 95 5.27 23.46 4.90
N PRO A 96 6.27 24.35 5.04
CA PRO A 96 7.69 23.98 4.95
C PRO A 96 8.10 22.82 5.86
N TRP A 97 7.57 22.75 7.08
CA TRP A 97 7.88 21.69 8.05
C TRP A 97 7.20 20.34 7.75
N LEU A 98 6.26 20.30 6.79
CA LEU A 98 5.58 19.07 6.34
C LEU A 98 5.98 18.64 4.92
N GLY A 99 7.05 19.23 4.38
CA GLY A 99 7.60 18.88 3.05
C GLY A 99 7.54 20.00 2.02
N GLY A 100 6.88 21.12 2.34
CA GLY A 100 6.73 22.25 1.41
C GLY A 100 6.05 21.81 0.11
N TRP A 101 6.50 22.39 -1.00
CA TRP A 101 6.05 22.04 -2.34
C TRP A 101 6.34 20.59 -2.79
N GLY A 102 7.05 19.78 -1.98
CA GLY A 102 7.27 18.36 -2.21
C GLY A 102 6.17 17.44 -1.66
N ALA A 103 5.15 18.02 -1.01
CA ALA A 103 3.98 17.30 -0.53
C ALA A 103 2.72 18.15 -0.71
N THR A 104 1.58 17.48 -0.84
CA THR A 104 0.25 18.10 -0.90
C THR A 104 -0.51 17.77 0.38
N VAL A 105 -1.09 18.77 1.03
CA VAL A 105 -2.09 18.58 2.09
C VAL A 105 -3.46 18.57 1.43
N VAL A 106 -4.32 17.65 1.87
CA VAL A 106 -5.66 17.45 1.33
C VAL A 106 -6.67 17.53 2.47
N GLU A 107 -7.77 18.23 2.27
CA GLU A 107 -8.94 18.24 3.14
C GLU A 107 -10.09 17.52 2.45
N LEU A 108 -10.66 16.53 3.13
CA LEU A 108 -11.82 15.77 2.68
C LEU A 108 -13.10 16.29 3.31
N ASP A 109 -14.23 15.96 2.70
CA ASP A 109 -15.54 16.34 3.22
C ASP A 109 -15.92 15.66 4.56
#